data_AF-A0A8J4TRC8-F1
#
_entry.id   AF-A0A8J4TRC8-F1
#
_cell.length_a   1.000
_cell.length_b   1.000
_cell.length_c   1.000
_cell.angle_alpha   90.00
_cell.angle_beta   90.00
_cell.angle_gamma   90.00
#
_symmetry.space_group_name_H-M   'P 1'
#
loop_
_entity.id
_entity.type
_entity.pdbx_description
1 polymer ?
#
loop_
_entity_poly.entity_id
_entity_poly.type
_entity_poly.pdbx_seq_one_letter_code
_entity_poly.pdbx_strand_id
1 'polypeptide(L)'
;MTRLRPRVRVAVLFLGFLHGVTASRCAGRACSPAVGNLASGRTLHTQTSCCSNSSLMADDPFLHPGTWWESGAAAAGEDEIRLDLEDRFCLTHVVMVFRSPRPAAMTLERSWDFGRTWEMLKAFAENCSSAFGLPDDVSQQEALCTSRYSRSIPCTGGEVIFRSISQGRRMDDPYSPEALSILTLTNLRIRLLRPHRCPAAPLSSSRGQRNTPHQAPNPRFSPRASRRSPHNSTHTDSSPYAIFSLLARGTCLCHGHAEQCLPQGGQGRLQSGGVQVHGRCVCTHHTAGVHCETCAPLYNDRPWRAGNGSSGEPNPCQKCECHGHAQSCHFSQRVWSSTGGTSGGVCDRCQHYTAGRRCQRCRPGYRRSPARPLDSPQACTRCWCDPVGSVPVRTDGEAAWCHPRSGQCHCKPGVGGTSCSHCLPGHWGFGLDGCRPCACPLTCDSATGHCLQSETNREFYDIPLGGKIPDLTHFHPHEENTSWSNELSISALYYTGKCSCKERKVKSVSDLCRIKHSYVIKARVLSAQDKGTHAVVQVKVRKVLRSGLKLLSQGTHSLYPLSWTSRGCTCPVLNP
;
A
#
# COMPACT_ATOMS: atom_id res chain seq x y z
N MET A 1 26.08 -73.67 0.06
CA MET A 1 25.60 -73.18 -1.26
C MET A 1 24.27 -72.50 -0.99
N THR A 2 24.13 -71.18 -0.98
CA THR A 2 24.07 -70.30 -2.16
C THR A 2 24.34 -68.84 -1.74
N ARG A 3 25.06 -68.11 -2.60
CA ARG A 3 25.34 -66.67 -2.50
C ARG A 3 24.12 -65.87 -3.00
N LEU A 4 23.89 -64.66 -2.46
CA LEU A 4 23.47 -63.48 -3.24
C LEU A 4 23.73 -62.17 -2.47
N ARG A 5 24.04 -61.13 -3.24
CA ARG A 5 24.91 -59.96 -2.94
C ARG A 5 24.21 -58.79 -2.22
N PRO A 6 24.93 -57.89 -1.52
CA PRO A 6 24.38 -56.62 -1.06
C PRO A 6 24.44 -55.54 -2.15
N ARG A 7 23.39 -54.71 -2.24
CA ARG A 7 23.31 -53.52 -3.09
C ARG A 7 24.07 -52.36 -2.41
N VAL A 8 25.05 -51.80 -3.11
CA VAL A 8 25.73 -50.55 -2.75
C VAL A 8 24.75 -49.39 -2.95
N ARG A 9 24.46 -48.63 -1.88
CA ARG A 9 23.83 -47.30 -1.97
C ARG A 9 24.94 -46.26 -1.88
N VAL A 10 25.21 -45.58 -3.00
CA VAL A 10 26.05 -44.39 -3.04
C VAL A 10 25.27 -43.25 -2.38
N ALA A 11 25.70 -42.82 -1.20
CA ALA A 11 25.21 -41.60 -0.57
C ALA A 11 25.92 -40.40 -1.23
N VAL A 12 25.22 -39.67 -2.07
CA VAL A 12 25.66 -38.36 -2.56
C VAL A 12 25.50 -37.37 -1.41
N LEU A 13 26.61 -37.05 -0.74
CA LEU A 13 26.70 -35.94 0.20
C LEU A 13 26.56 -34.62 -0.59
N PHE A 14 25.35 -34.08 -0.65
CA PHE A 14 25.14 -32.67 -0.94
C PHE A 14 25.66 -31.86 0.25
N LEU A 15 26.90 -31.37 0.16
CA LEU A 15 27.38 -30.26 0.98
C LEU A 15 26.61 -29.00 0.59
N GLY A 16 25.45 -28.81 1.21
CA GLY A 16 24.76 -27.53 1.20
C GLY A 16 25.59 -26.51 1.99
N PHE A 17 26.17 -25.56 1.27
CA PHE A 17 26.67 -24.30 1.85
C PHE A 17 25.49 -23.58 2.52
N LEU A 18 25.29 -23.81 3.82
CA LEU A 18 24.51 -22.92 4.68
C LEU A 18 25.29 -21.62 4.84
N HIS A 19 25.19 -20.73 3.86
CA HIS A 19 25.39 -19.31 4.13
C HIS A 19 24.33 -18.94 5.17
N GLY A 20 24.77 -18.68 6.39
CA GLY A 20 23.91 -18.13 7.43
C GLY A 20 23.37 -16.79 6.96
N VAL A 21 22.19 -16.80 6.34
CA VAL A 21 21.40 -15.59 6.11
C VAL A 21 20.95 -15.15 7.50
N THR A 22 21.67 -14.21 8.09
CA THR A 22 21.19 -13.52 9.28
C THR A 22 19.84 -12.90 8.90
N ALA A 23 18.78 -13.37 9.57
CA ALA A 23 17.44 -12.83 9.33
C ALA A 23 17.45 -11.32 9.58
N SER A 24 16.88 -10.55 8.65
CA SER A 24 16.77 -9.08 8.75
C SER A 24 16.20 -8.68 10.11
N ARG A 25 16.75 -7.62 10.72
CA ARG A 25 16.22 -7.10 12.00
C ARG A 25 14.83 -6.51 11.83
N CYS A 26 14.44 -6.13 10.61
CA CYS A 26 13.10 -5.66 10.28
C CYS A 26 12.08 -6.80 10.07
N ALA A 27 12.48 -8.07 10.10
CA ALA A 27 11.53 -9.16 9.88
C ALA A 27 10.52 -9.25 11.04
N GLY A 28 9.28 -8.81 10.78
CA GLY A 28 8.15 -8.91 11.71
C GLY A 28 8.18 -7.93 12.90
N ARG A 29 9.06 -6.93 12.89
CA ARG A 29 9.24 -5.98 14.00
C ARG A 29 9.75 -4.63 13.51
N ALA A 30 9.51 -3.57 14.28
CA ALA A 30 10.12 -2.27 14.06
C ALA A 30 11.65 -2.38 14.06
N CYS A 31 12.32 -1.58 13.25
CA CYS A 31 13.76 -1.61 13.09
C CYS A 31 14.35 -0.20 12.91
N SER A 32 15.62 -0.03 13.26
CA SER A 32 16.34 1.24 13.11
C SER A 32 17.72 1.00 12.51
N PRO A 33 18.25 1.95 11.71
CA PRO A 33 19.65 1.94 11.31
C PRO A 33 20.58 2.10 12.51
N ALA A 34 21.81 1.61 12.38
CA ALA A 34 22.81 1.72 13.44
C ALA A 34 23.13 3.18 13.76
N VAL A 35 23.28 3.49 15.06
CA VAL A 35 23.76 4.81 15.51
C VAL A 35 25.25 4.95 15.20
N GLY A 36 25.64 6.10 14.65
CA GLY A 36 27.02 6.45 14.36
C GLY A 36 27.32 7.92 14.63
N ASN A 37 28.51 8.38 14.25
CA ASN A 37 28.87 9.80 14.32
C ASN A 37 28.39 10.51 13.04
N LEU A 38 27.45 11.44 13.18
CA LEU A 38 26.92 12.23 12.06
C LEU A 38 27.98 13.19 11.49
N ALA A 39 29.00 13.58 12.26
CA ALA A 39 30.08 14.43 11.77
C ALA A 39 31.08 13.67 10.87
N SER A 40 31.24 12.36 11.05
CA SER A 40 32.25 11.58 10.32
C SER A 40 31.96 11.54 8.82
N GLY A 41 32.99 11.80 8.01
CA GLY A 41 32.89 11.90 6.56
C GLY A 41 32.21 13.18 6.05
N ARG A 42 31.89 14.14 6.92
CA ARG A 42 31.34 15.46 6.56
C ARG A 42 32.34 16.57 6.89
N THR A 43 32.21 17.68 6.17
CA THR A 43 33.00 18.89 6.44
C THR A 43 32.30 19.69 7.54
N LEU A 44 33.08 20.10 8.55
CA LEU A 44 32.63 21.04 9.56
C LEU A 44 33.00 22.46 9.13
N HIS A 45 32.07 23.40 9.20
CA HIS A 45 32.35 24.81 8.91
C HIS A 45 32.74 25.52 10.21
N THR A 46 33.85 26.27 10.19
CA THR A 46 34.26 27.11 11.34
C THR A 46 34.41 28.57 10.92
N GLN A 47 34.13 29.52 11.84
CA GLN A 47 34.31 30.95 11.53
C GLN A 47 35.79 31.32 11.49
N THR A 48 36.60 30.73 12.37
CA THR A 48 38.04 30.88 12.32
C THR A 48 38.75 29.54 12.17
N SER A 49 39.81 29.51 11.38
CA SER A 49 40.67 28.34 11.23
C SER A 49 42.12 28.82 11.17
N CYS A 50 42.93 28.46 12.16
CA CYS A 50 44.38 28.65 12.07
C CYS A 50 45.03 27.29 11.87
N CYS A 51 45.76 27.15 10.76
CA CYS A 51 46.71 26.06 10.46
C CYS A 51 46.22 24.60 10.55
N SER A 52 44.95 24.34 10.91
CA SER A 52 44.37 23.01 11.14
C SER A 52 43.02 22.86 10.43
N ASN A 53 42.78 21.69 9.84
CA ASN A 53 41.54 21.38 9.13
C ASN A 53 40.43 21.05 10.15
N SER A 54 39.24 21.63 9.99
CA SER A 54 38.08 21.36 10.86
C SER A 54 37.64 19.89 10.85
N SER A 55 38.00 19.14 9.79
CA SER A 55 37.76 17.70 9.71
C SER A 55 38.46 16.90 10.81
N LEU A 56 39.52 17.45 11.44
CA LEU A 56 40.24 16.83 12.55
C LEU A 56 39.40 16.71 13.82
N MET A 57 38.24 17.38 13.91
CA MET A 57 37.29 17.14 15.01
C MET A 57 36.38 15.93 14.74
N ALA A 58 36.27 15.48 13.49
CA ALA A 58 35.28 14.48 13.06
C ALA A 58 35.89 13.13 12.65
N ASP A 59 37.22 13.01 12.77
CA ASP A 59 37.96 11.79 12.51
C ASP A 59 37.74 10.75 13.64
N ASP A 60 38.27 9.54 13.42
CA ASP A 60 38.17 8.48 14.44
C ASP A 60 39.20 8.74 15.54
N PRO A 61 38.78 9.06 16.78
CA PRO A 61 39.69 9.42 17.85
C PRO A 61 40.57 8.23 18.31
N PHE A 62 40.20 6.99 17.99
CA PHE A 62 41.01 5.81 18.32
C PHE A 62 42.12 5.58 17.28
N LEU A 63 41.86 5.91 16.01
CA LEU A 63 42.87 5.82 14.94
C LEU A 63 43.82 7.03 14.97
N HIS A 64 43.33 8.19 15.41
CA HIS A 64 44.08 9.45 15.41
C HIS A 64 44.02 10.17 16.77
N PRO A 65 44.57 9.60 17.86
CA PRO A 65 44.42 10.12 19.23
C PRO A 65 45.13 11.46 19.51
N GLY A 66 45.83 12.03 18.52
CA GLY A 66 46.63 13.24 18.67
C GLY A 66 46.25 14.37 17.72
N THR A 67 45.17 14.24 16.95
CA THR A 67 44.67 15.29 16.05
C THR A 67 43.73 16.22 16.81
N TRP A 68 43.74 17.52 16.46
CA TRP A 68 42.82 18.50 17.01
C TRP A 68 42.60 19.62 16.01
N TRP A 69 41.45 20.27 16.12
CA TRP A 69 41.21 21.57 15.53
C TRP A 69 41.52 22.68 16.55
N GLU A 70 41.97 23.82 16.04
CA GLU A 70 42.25 25.01 16.83
C GLU A 70 41.65 26.27 16.16
N SER A 71 40.96 27.08 16.96
CA SER A 71 40.41 28.36 16.51
C SER A 71 41.55 29.31 16.13
N GLY A 72 41.30 30.18 15.16
CA GLY A 72 42.21 31.28 14.87
C GLY A 72 42.33 32.26 16.02
N ALA A 73 43.39 33.08 15.98
CA ALA A 73 43.55 34.23 16.87
C ALA A 73 42.50 35.30 16.51
N ALA A 74 41.24 35.05 16.85
CA ALA A 74 40.13 35.96 16.59
C ALA A 74 40.14 37.07 17.65
N ALA A 75 40.05 38.32 17.20
CA ALA A 75 40.11 39.52 18.04
C ALA A 75 38.97 39.68 19.07
N ALA A 76 38.06 38.70 19.19
CA ALA A 76 36.87 38.77 20.05
C ALA A 76 36.67 37.54 20.98
N GLY A 77 37.50 36.49 20.88
CA GLY A 77 37.33 35.30 21.73
C GLY A 77 36.06 34.49 21.49
N GLU A 78 35.37 34.69 20.36
CA GLU A 78 34.22 33.91 19.91
C GLU A 78 34.57 33.07 18.67
N ASP A 79 33.94 31.90 18.52
CA ASP A 79 33.99 31.09 17.30
C ASP A 79 32.70 30.29 17.12
N GLU A 80 32.45 29.77 15.93
CA GLU A 80 31.30 28.94 15.60
C GLU A 80 31.75 27.70 14.85
N ILE A 81 31.20 26.54 15.22
CA ILE A 81 31.37 25.27 14.51
C ILE A 81 29.99 24.83 14.04
N ARG A 82 29.87 24.54 12.74
CA ARG A 82 28.60 24.15 12.11
C ARG A 82 28.75 22.84 11.34
N LEU A 83 27.81 21.93 11.56
CA LEU A 83 27.63 20.68 10.83
C LEU A 83 26.33 20.77 10.03
N ASP A 84 26.45 20.78 8.71
CA ASP A 84 25.32 20.79 7.79
C ASP A 84 25.08 19.36 7.28
N LEU A 85 23.87 18.84 7.48
CA LEU A 85 23.48 17.49 7.04
C LEU A 85 22.71 17.58 5.72
N GLU A 86 22.91 16.58 4.86
CA GLU A 86 22.27 16.51 3.55
C GLU A 86 20.77 16.15 3.61
N ASP A 87 20.31 15.67 4.77
CA ASP A 87 18.93 15.25 5.00
C ASP A 87 18.57 15.36 6.50
N ARG A 88 17.40 14.86 6.89
CA ARG A 88 16.96 14.80 8.28
C ARG A 88 17.53 13.58 9.00
N PHE A 89 18.08 13.79 10.18
CA PHE A 89 18.65 12.75 11.04
C PHE A 89 18.06 12.83 12.44
N CYS A 90 18.22 11.77 13.23
CA CYS A 90 17.93 11.75 14.66
C CYS A 90 19.23 11.91 15.46
N LEU A 91 19.38 12.99 16.22
CA LEU A 91 20.49 13.21 17.14
C LEU A 91 20.17 12.65 18.52
N THR A 92 21.02 11.74 19.03
CA THR A 92 20.86 11.18 20.38
C THR A 92 21.61 12.01 21.42
N HIS A 93 22.87 12.32 21.14
CA HIS A 93 23.74 13.07 22.05
C HIS A 93 24.97 13.63 21.34
N VAL A 94 25.54 14.69 21.90
CA VAL A 94 26.77 15.32 21.43
C VAL A 94 27.82 15.21 22.53
N VAL A 95 29.02 14.77 22.17
CA VAL A 95 30.20 14.81 23.06
C VAL A 95 31.29 15.61 22.38
N MET A 96 31.83 16.58 23.10
CA MET A 96 33.01 17.34 22.69
C MET A 96 34.12 17.11 23.69
N VAL A 97 35.32 16.79 23.19
CA VAL A 97 36.53 16.62 24.01
C VAL A 97 37.48 17.75 23.70
N PHE A 98 37.71 18.64 24.66
CA PHE A 98 38.55 19.81 24.47
C PHE A 98 40.02 19.52 24.78
N ARG A 99 40.91 20.00 23.92
CA ARG A 99 42.36 20.07 24.16
C ARG A 99 42.71 21.31 24.98
N SER A 100 42.04 22.43 24.71
CA SER A 100 42.06 23.62 25.56
C SER A 100 41.19 23.40 26.80
N PRO A 101 41.16 24.34 27.76
CA PRO A 101 40.08 24.39 28.73
C PRO A 101 38.73 24.50 28.01
N ARG A 102 37.70 23.91 28.60
CA ARG A 102 36.32 24.05 28.11
C ARG A 102 35.90 25.53 28.14
N PRO A 103 35.02 26.00 27.25
CA PRO A 103 34.58 27.39 27.24
C PRO A 103 33.90 27.81 28.55
N ALA A 104 34.12 29.06 28.95
CA ALA A 104 33.41 29.68 30.08
C ALA A 104 31.95 29.99 29.75
N ALA A 105 31.64 30.15 28.46
CA ALA A 105 30.29 30.19 27.92
C ALA A 105 30.27 29.64 26.49
N MET A 106 29.29 28.79 26.19
CA MET A 106 28.99 28.29 24.84
C MET A 106 27.52 27.89 24.70
N THR A 107 27.02 27.84 23.47
CA THR A 107 25.67 27.33 23.16
C THR A 107 25.73 26.20 22.15
N LEU A 108 24.77 25.28 22.27
CA LEU A 108 24.48 24.24 21.30
C LEU A 108 23.09 24.49 20.73
N GLU A 109 22.99 24.54 19.40
CA GLU A 109 21.80 24.91 18.67
C GLU A 109 21.58 23.91 17.53
N ARG A 110 20.32 23.71 17.14
CA ARG A 110 19.95 22.90 15.96
C ARG A 110 19.08 23.69 15.00
N SER A 111 19.05 23.23 13.76
CA SER A 111 18.03 23.60 12.78
C SER A 111 17.26 22.35 12.35
N TRP A 112 15.99 22.55 12.00
CA TRP A 112 15.08 21.52 11.48
C TRP A 112 14.67 21.79 10.02
N ASP A 113 15.10 22.93 9.47
CA ASP A 113 14.67 23.49 8.19
C ASP A 113 15.87 23.95 7.33
N PHE A 114 16.96 23.18 7.41
CA PHE A 114 18.17 23.36 6.61
C PHE A 114 18.86 24.71 6.84
N GLY A 115 18.95 25.14 8.10
CA GLY A 115 19.71 26.30 8.55
C GLY A 115 18.94 27.62 8.49
N ARG A 116 17.64 27.60 8.17
CA ARG A 116 16.80 28.81 8.08
C ARG A 116 16.41 29.32 9.47
N THR A 117 15.97 28.44 10.35
CA THR A 117 15.68 28.74 11.75
C THR A 117 16.56 27.92 12.67
N TRP A 118 16.83 28.49 13.85
CA TRP A 118 17.73 27.91 14.84
C TRP A 118 17.05 27.90 16.20
N GLU A 119 17.13 26.75 16.86
CA GLU A 119 16.62 26.53 18.21
C GLU A 119 17.79 26.19 19.13
N MET A 120 17.84 26.82 20.31
CA MET A 120 18.84 26.50 21.33
C MET A 120 18.50 25.19 22.03
N LEU A 121 19.37 24.19 21.90
CA LEU A 121 19.26 22.91 22.58
C LEU A 121 19.72 23.00 24.03
N LYS A 122 20.87 23.65 24.26
CA LYS A 122 21.46 23.81 25.59
C LYS A 122 22.49 24.93 25.61
N ALA A 123 22.55 25.67 26.70
CA ALA A 123 23.61 26.60 27.02
C ALA A 123 24.54 26.01 28.10
N PHE A 124 25.83 26.31 28.02
CA PHE A 124 26.83 25.89 28.99
C PHE A 124 27.57 27.14 29.45
N ALA A 125 27.55 27.43 30.75
CA ALA A 125 28.30 28.55 31.33
C ALA A 125 28.81 28.24 32.73
N GLU A 126 29.90 28.88 33.16
CA GLU A 126 30.36 28.81 34.55
C GLU A 126 29.28 29.33 35.52
N ASN A 127 28.57 30.39 35.12
CA ASN A 127 27.42 30.93 35.83
C ASN A 127 26.31 31.28 34.83
N CYS A 128 25.29 30.42 34.78
CA CYS A 128 24.15 30.53 33.85
C CYS A 128 23.37 31.85 33.97
N SER A 129 23.12 32.32 35.20
CA SER A 129 22.40 33.56 35.44
C SER A 129 23.15 34.77 34.89
N SER A 130 24.46 34.82 35.11
CA SER A 130 25.29 35.95 34.64
C SER A 130 25.53 35.94 33.13
N ALA A 131 25.70 34.76 32.53
CA ALA A 131 26.08 34.64 31.12
C ALA A 131 24.88 34.68 30.18
N PHE A 132 23.74 34.13 30.60
CA PHE A 132 22.56 33.94 29.73
C PHE A 132 21.25 34.40 30.38
N GLY A 133 21.24 34.81 31.65
CA GLY A 133 19.99 35.13 32.37
C GLY A 133 19.10 33.89 32.59
N LEU A 134 19.68 32.69 32.56
CA LEU A 134 18.95 31.42 32.64
C LEU A 134 19.21 30.70 33.99
N PRO A 135 18.24 29.94 34.51
CA PRO A 135 18.48 29.04 35.63
C PRO A 135 19.44 27.90 35.25
N ASP A 136 20.16 27.36 36.23
CA ASP A 136 21.10 26.25 36.05
C ASP A 136 20.39 24.91 36.29
N ASP A 137 20.60 23.93 35.40
CA ASP A 137 19.97 22.61 35.49
C ASP A 137 20.42 21.76 36.67
N VAL A 138 21.51 22.15 37.33
CA VAL A 138 21.94 21.61 38.62
C VAL A 138 20.97 22.02 39.74
N SER A 139 20.36 23.20 39.61
CA SER A 139 19.42 23.77 40.60
C SER A 139 17.95 23.57 40.24
N GLN A 140 17.62 23.67 38.94
CA GLN A 140 16.27 23.56 38.43
C GLN A 140 16.25 22.53 37.31
N GLN A 141 15.65 21.37 37.58
CA GLN A 141 15.59 20.29 36.61
C GLN A 141 14.98 20.75 35.28
N GLU A 142 15.59 20.32 34.18
CA GLU A 142 15.23 20.69 32.80
C GLU A 142 15.51 22.15 32.37
N ALA A 143 16.23 22.94 33.17
CA ALA A 143 16.67 24.26 32.71
C ALA A 143 17.54 24.19 31.44
N LEU A 144 17.46 25.22 30.59
CA LEU A 144 18.18 25.28 29.31
C LEU A 144 19.69 25.50 29.46
N CYS A 145 20.16 25.95 30.62
CA CYS A 145 21.57 26.16 30.89
C CYS A 145 22.12 25.16 31.92
N THR A 146 23.41 24.80 31.81
CA THR A 146 24.10 23.97 32.80
C THR A 146 25.52 24.49 33.08
N SER A 147 25.95 24.44 34.34
CA SER A 147 27.35 24.68 34.72
C SER A 147 28.21 23.42 34.84
N ARG A 148 27.59 22.23 34.73
CA ARG A 148 28.24 20.93 34.95
C ARG A 148 29.51 20.71 34.12
N TYR A 149 29.53 21.22 32.89
CA TYR A 149 30.60 21.02 31.93
C TYR A 149 31.40 22.28 31.62
N SER A 150 31.28 23.31 32.45
CA SER A 150 31.85 24.63 32.15
C SER A 150 33.08 24.98 32.99
N ARG A 151 33.54 24.11 33.90
CA ARG A 151 34.74 24.37 34.70
C ARG A 151 36.01 24.32 33.85
N SER A 152 36.95 25.23 34.11
CA SER A 152 38.26 25.31 33.44
C SER A 152 39.18 24.10 33.71
N ILE A 153 38.95 23.34 34.80
CA ILE A 153 39.67 22.11 35.13
C ILE A 153 38.81 20.89 34.74
N PRO A 154 39.36 19.87 34.06
CA PRO A 154 40.74 19.79 33.59
C PRO A 154 41.02 20.72 32.40
N CYS A 155 42.27 21.20 32.34
CA CYS A 155 42.76 22.11 31.31
C CYS A 155 42.88 21.50 29.91
N THR A 156 42.88 20.18 29.83
CA THR A 156 42.94 19.37 28.61
C THR A 156 42.20 18.07 28.86
N GLY A 157 41.57 17.51 27.84
CA GLY A 157 40.68 16.34 27.96
C GLY A 157 39.36 16.65 28.65
N GLY A 158 38.98 17.93 28.78
CA GLY A 158 37.70 18.31 29.36
C GLY A 158 36.55 17.97 28.42
N GLU A 159 35.55 17.24 28.93
CA GLU A 159 34.37 16.86 28.15
C GLU A 159 33.19 17.82 28.35
N VAL A 160 32.45 18.06 27.28
CA VAL A 160 31.11 18.67 27.27
C VAL A 160 30.14 17.69 26.64
N ILE A 161 29.06 17.35 27.36
CA ILE A 161 28.09 16.34 26.95
C ILE A 161 26.69 16.96 26.92
N PHE A 162 26.02 16.80 25.78
CA PHE A 162 24.60 17.07 25.62
C PHE A 162 23.85 15.78 25.29
N ARG A 163 22.68 15.55 25.87
CA ARG A 163 21.79 14.44 25.51
C ARG A 163 20.43 15.02 25.12
N SER A 164 19.91 14.63 23.96
CA SER A 164 18.63 15.13 23.44
C SER A 164 17.45 14.74 24.34
N ILE A 165 17.52 13.57 24.97
CA ILE A 165 16.53 13.10 25.94
C ILE A 165 17.14 13.24 27.34
N SER A 166 16.53 14.08 28.18
CA SER A 166 16.92 14.27 29.58
C SER A 166 16.63 13.00 30.39
N GLN A 167 17.46 12.71 31.40
CA GLN A 167 17.33 11.49 32.24
C GLN A 167 16.01 11.41 33.04
N GLY A 168 15.26 12.52 33.15
CA GLY A 168 13.97 12.59 33.85
C GLY A 168 12.74 12.42 32.94
N ARG A 169 12.89 12.50 31.62
CA ARG A 169 11.78 12.33 30.68
C ARG A 169 11.68 10.87 30.25
N ARG A 170 10.55 10.24 30.57
CA ARG A 170 10.19 8.93 30.03
C ARG A 170 9.75 9.12 28.58
N MET A 171 10.56 8.66 27.64
CA MET A 171 10.19 8.59 26.23
C MET A 171 9.55 7.22 25.98
N ASP A 172 8.24 7.19 25.73
CA ASP A 172 7.53 5.92 25.56
C ASP A 172 7.74 5.29 24.18
N ASP A 173 7.90 6.04 23.09
CA ASP A 173 8.22 5.53 21.75
C ASP A 173 9.15 6.51 21.01
N PRO A 174 10.36 6.11 20.58
CA PRO A 174 11.29 7.01 19.88
C PRO A 174 10.79 7.50 18.50
N TYR A 175 9.74 6.87 17.95
CA TYR A 175 9.14 7.29 16.68
C TYR A 175 7.84 8.08 16.85
N SER A 176 7.45 8.43 18.08
CA SER A 176 6.30 9.30 18.32
C SER A 176 6.54 10.72 17.76
N PRO A 177 5.49 11.47 17.42
CA PRO A 177 5.63 12.87 16.99
C PRO A 177 6.39 13.74 18.00
N GLU A 178 6.16 13.53 19.28
CA GLU A 178 6.83 14.24 20.38
C GLU A 178 8.32 13.87 20.40
N ALA A 179 8.66 12.59 20.32
CA ALA A 179 10.04 12.12 20.30
C ALA A 179 10.82 12.68 19.11
N LEU A 180 10.24 12.57 17.92
CA LEU A 180 10.86 13.04 16.68
C LEU A 180 11.00 14.56 16.65
N SER A 181 10.09 15.31 17.27
CA SER A 181 10.23 16.76 17.37
C SER A 181 11.48 17.17 18.18
N ILE A 182 11.92 16.34 19.13
CA ILE A 182 13.12 16.56 19.94
C ILE A 182 14.38 16.04 19.21
N LEU A 183 14.30 14.85 18.62
CA LEU A 183 15.47 14.15 18.08
C LEU A 183 15.88 14.65 16.68
N THR A 184 14.94 15.14 15.88
CA THR A 184 15.19 15.43 14.47
C THR A 184 16.04 16.68 14.29
N LEU A 185 17.03 16.65 13.40
CA LEU A 185 17.77 17.84 12.96
C LEU A 185 18.20 17.74 11.50
N THR A 186 18.49 18.89 10.91
CA THR A 186 19.18 19.05 9.62
C THR A 186 20.55 19.72 9.78
N ASN A 187 20.75 20.51 10.85
CA ASN A 187 22.02 21.19 11.11
C ASN A 187 22.28 21.23 12.61
N LEU A 188 23.55 21.19 12.98
CA LEU A 188 24.03 21.40 14.36
C LEU A 188 24.99 22.59 14.36
N ARG A 189 24.80 23.52 15.29
CA ARG A 189 25.67 24.69 15.48
C ARG A 189 26.13 24.78 16.92
N ILE A 190 27.43 24.96 17.09
CA ILE A 190 28.09 25.15 18.38
C ILE A 190 28.69 26.54 18.36
N ARG A 191 28.32 27.41 19.30
CA ARG A 191 28.88 28.75 19.43
C ARG A 191 29.74 28.82 20.67
N LEU A 192 31.04 29.05 20.49
CA LEU A 192 32.01 29.25 21.54
C LEU A 192 32.04 30.76 21.82
N LEU A 193 31.62 31.19 23.01
CA LEU A 193 31.35 32.61 23.29
C LEU A 193 32.39 33.25 24.22
N ARG A 194 32.96 32.47 25.14
CA ARG A 194 33.97 32.96 26.08
C ARG A 194 35.01 31.90 26.41
N PRO A 195 36.31 32.16 26.24
CA PRO A 195 37.35 31.18 26.55
C PRO A 195 37.60 31.14 28.06
N HIS A 196 38.05 29.99 28.56
CA HIS A 196 38.59 29.88 29.91
C HIS A 196 40.11 29.94 29.90
N ARG A 197 40.68 30.42 31.01
CA ARG A 197 42.10 30.28 31.31
C ARG A 197 42.30 29.15 32.31
N CYS A 198 43.40 28.42 32.13
CA CYS A 198 43.88 27.51 33.17
C CYS A 198 44.31 28.30 34.40
N PRO A 199 43.89 27.89 35.60
CA PRO A 199 44.49 28.41 36.82
C PRO A 199 46.01 28.15 36.79
N ALA A 200 46.82 29.17 37.10
CA ALA A 200 48.25 28.98 37.28
C ALA A 200 48.47 27.99 38.44
N ALA A 201 49.40 27.05 38.28
CA ALA A 201 49.78 26.16 39.38
C ALA A 201 50.21 27.01 40.58
N PRO A 202 49.75 26.73 41.81
CA PRO A 202 50.20 27.48 42.97
C PRO A 202 51.72 27.32 43.08
N LEU A 203 52.44 28.44 43.03
CA LEU A 203 53.86 28.50 43.35
C LEU A 203 54.01 27.91 44.75
N SER A 204 54.63 26.73 44.82
CA SER A 204 55.14 26.15 46.07
C SER A 204 55.98 27.21 46.77
N SER A 205 55.43 27.81 47.83
CA SER A 205 56.16 28.72 48.69
C SER A 205 57.24 27.92 49.42
N SER A 206 58.48 28.05 48.96
CA SER A 206 59.65 27.54 49.66
C SER A 206 59.75 28.19 51.05
N ARG A 207 59.40 27.44 52.10
CA ARG A 207 59.78 27.74 53.48
C ARG A 207 60.32 26.47 54.13
N GLY A 208 61.63 26.45 54.36
CA GLY A 208 62.30 25.35 55.04
C GLY A 208 63.79 25.26 54.71
N GLN A 209 64.54 26.28 55.10
CA GLN A 209 66.00 26.17 55.24
C GLN A 209 66.37 24.95 56.09
N ARG A 210 67.27 24.11 55.58
CA ARG A 210 68.19 23.37 56.44
C ARG A 210 69.54 23.29 55.73
N ASN A 211 70.52 23.97 56.33
CA ASN A 211 71.93 23.94 55.95
C ASN A 211 72.51 22.55 56.19
N THR A 212 73.30 22.04 55.22
CA THR A 212 74.69 21.56 55.41
C THR A 212 75.30 21.14 54.06
N PRO A 213 76.65 21.16 53.94
CA PRO A 213 77.36 21.34 52.67
C PRO A 213 77.82 20.00 52.08
N HIS A 214 78.00 19.91 50.75
CA HIS A 214 79.13 19.17 50.13
C HIS A 214 79.19 19.37 48.60
N GLN A 215 80.32 19.91 48.16
CA GLN A 215 81.10 19.68 46.93
C GLN A 215 80.41 19.60 45.55
N ALA A 216 80.81 20.52 44.67
CA ALA A 216 80.73 20.41 43.21
C ALA A 216 81.77 19.41 42.66
N PRO A 217 81.61 18.89 41.43
CA PRO A 217 82.01 19.66 40.25
C PRO A 217 81.04 19.61 39.05
N ASN A 218 81.06 20.70 38.28
CA ASN A 218 80.48 20.92 36.95
C ASN A 218 81.37 20.26 35.85
N PRO A 219 81.08 20.38 34.53
CA PRO A 219 79.81 20.58 33.81
C PRO A 219 79.68 19.64 32.56
N ARG A 220 78.52 19.57 31.89
CA ARG A 220 78.46 19.44 30.41
C ARG A 220 77.07 19.75 29.84
N PHE A 221 77.06 20.74 28.94
CA PHE A 221 76.11 21.08 27.88
C PHE A 221 74.70 21.60 28.24
N SER A 222 74.56 22.92 28.15
CA SER A 222 73.32 23.61 27.75
C SER A 222 73.56 24.33 26.42
N PRO A 223 72.59 24.39 25.49
CA PRO A 223 72.53 25.45 24.49
C PRO A 223 71.50 26.51 24.91
N ARG A 224 72.03 27.66 25.32
CA ARG A 224 71.62 29.03 24.93
C ARG A 224 70.11 29.32 24.83
N ALA A 225 69.48 29.68 25.96
CA ALA A 225 68.29 30.52 25.94
C ALA A 225 68.71 31.99 25.78
N SER A 226 68.30 32.61 24.67
CA SER A 226 68.56 34.01 24.37
C SER A 226 67.75 34.91 25.29
N ARG A 227 68.45 35.76 26.03
CA ARG A 227 67.96 36.91 26.78
C ARG A 227 67.18 37.83 25.84
N ARG A 228 65.87 37.96 26.02
CA ARG A 228 65.08 39.10 25.50
C ARG A 228 64.56 39.92 26.68
N SER A 229 64.80 41.23 26.57
CA SER A 229 64.39 42.32 27.45
C SER A 229 62.87 42.37 27.65
N PRO A 230 62.36 42.99 28.74
CA PRO A 230 60.93 43.11 28.99
C PRO A 230 60.36 44.21 28.09
N HIS A 231 59.86 43.82 26.91
CA HIS A 231 59.01 44.69 26.12
C HIS A 231 57.58 44.61 26.63
N ASN A 232 57.15 45.75 27.17
CA ASN A 232 55.79 46.16 27.44
C ASN A 232 54.91 45.80 26.24
N SER A 233 54.20 44.70 26.34
CA SER A 233 53.22 44.25 25.36
C SER A 233 51.96 43.93 26.14
N THR A 234 50.96 44.79 25.97
CA THR A 234 49.57 44.54 26.32
C THR A 234 49.07 43.39 25.44
N HIS A 235 49.46 42.16 25.75
CA HIS A 235 48.91 40.96 25.14
C HIS A 235 47.54 40.69 25.76
N THR A 236 46.49 40.99 25.00
CA THR A 236 45.17 40.37 25.16
C THR A 236 45.32 38.88 24.82
N ASP A 237 45.89 38.11 25.75
CA ASP A 237 46.15 36.69 25.60
C ASP A 237 44.86 35.93 25.94
N SER A 238 43.92 35.90 24.99
CA SER A 238 42.83 34.94 24.98
C SER A 238 43.37 33.65 24.38
N SER A 239 43.51 32.60 25.19
CA SER A 239 43.90 31.27 24.71
C SER A 239 42.89 30.78 23.66
N PRO A 240 43.36 30.26 22.51
CA PRO A 240 42.48 29.74 21.46
C PRO A 240 41.69 28.52 21.95
N TYR A 241 40.53 28.29 21.34
CA TYR A 241 39.78 27.06 21.52
C TYR A 241 40.47 25.92 20.77
N ALA A 242 40.57 24.76 21.41
CA ALA A 242 41.09 23.56 20.76
C ALA A 242 40.24 22.34 21.13
N ILE A 243 39.82 21.58 20.11
CA ILE A 243 38.92 20.43 20.25
C ILE A 243 39.59 19.21 19.63
N PHE A 244 39.77 18.15 20.43
CA PHE A 244 40.23 16.84 19.96
C PHE A 244 39.17 16.15 19.12
N SER A 245 37.93 16.07 19.61
CA SER A 245 36.87 15.34 18.91
C SER A 245 35.48 15.91 19.18
N LEU A 246 34.65 15.92 18.14
CA LEU A 246 33.24 16.23 18.12
C LEU A 246 32.47 14.98 17.65
N LEU A 247 31.78 14.34 18.60
CA LEU A 247 30.96 13.17 18.38
C LEU A 247 29.49 13.55 18.42
N ALA A 248 28.93 13.90 17.26
CA ALA A 248 27.50 14.11 17.09
C ALA A 248 26.82 12.75 16.85
N ARG A 249 26.52 12.00 17.92
CA ARG A 249 25.94 10.66 17.79
C ARG A 249 24.48 10.72 17.39
N GLY A 250 24.13 9.95 16.37
CA GLY A 250 22.79 9.91 15.82
C GLY A 250 22.59 8.79 14.81
N THR A 251 21.39 8.71 14.26
CA THR A 251 21.01 7.73 13.24
C THR A 251 20.16 8.37 12.16
N CYS A 252 20.03 7.68 11.05
CA CYS A 252 19.15 8.02 9.92
C CYS A 252 17.68 7.87 10.32
N LEU A 253 16.82 8.82 9.91
CA LEU A 253 15.40 8.85 10.27
C LEU A 253 14.58 7.94 9.33
N CYS A 254 14.16 6.76 9.80
CA CYS A 254 13.39 5.81 8.96
C CYS A 254 12.04 5.38 9.56
N HIS A 255 11.54 6.09 10.58
CA HIS A 255 10.26 5.83 11.25
C HIS A 255 10.02 4.37 11.67
N GLY A 256 11.07 3.62 12.00
CA GLY A 256 10.93 2.21 12.40
C GLY A 256 10.84 1.20 11.24
N HIS A 257 11.07 1.62 10.00
CA HIS A 257 10.88 0.80 8.80
C HIS A 257 12.15 0.53 7.98
N ALA A 258 13.34 0.81 8.49
CA ALA A 258 14.58 0.42 7.83
C ALA A 258 15.69 0.09 8.84
N GLU A 259 16.59 -0.81 8.44
CA GLU A 259 17.78 -1.18 9.23
C GLU A 259 19.09 -0.64 8.64
N GLN A 260 19.04 -0.03 7.45
CA GLN A 260 20.19 0.47 6.71
C GLN A 260 19.81 1.73 5.92
N CYS A 261 20.81 2.62 5.73
CA CYS A 261 20.69 3.80 4.88
C CYS A 261 21.83 3.86 3.87
N LEU A 262 21.54 4.43 2.70
CA LEU A 262 22.44 4.58 1.56
C LEU A 262 22.75 6.06 1.30
N PRO A 263 23.86 6.37 0.60
CA PRO A 263 24.17 7.73 0.16
C PRO A 263 23.08 8.31 -0.76
N GLN A 264 22.89 9.63 -0.71
CA GLN A 264 22.07 10.37 -1.67
C GLN A 264 22.76 10.30 -3.06
N GLY A 265 22.11 9.75 -4.10
CA GLY A 265 22.63 9.81 -5.49
C GLY A 265 23.02 8.49 -6.18
N GLY A 266 22.70 7.32 -5.64
CA GLY A 266 22.48 6.09 -6.44
C GLY A 266 23.67 5.46 -7.19
N GLN A 267 24.90 5.93 -7.03
CA GLN A 267 26.10 5.26 -7.56
C GLN A 267 27.26 5.31 -6.55
N GLY A 268 27.13 4.55 -5.48
CA GLY A 268 28.24 4.21 -4.61
C GLY A 268 28.24 2.70 -4.41
N ARG A 269 29.28 2.02 -4.88
CA ARG A 269 29.59 0.65 -4.42
C ARG A 269 29.51 0.65 -2.89
N LEU A 270 28.99 -0.44 -2.32
CA LEU A 270 29.16 -0.77 -0.90
C LEU A 270 30.68 -0.85 -0.62
N GLN A 271 31.33 0.29 -0.39
CA GLN A 271 32.62 0.29 0.26
C GLN A 271 32.31 0.02 1.73
N SER A 272 32.32 -1.27 2.05
CA SER A 272 32.38 -1.79 3.40
C SER A 272 33.63 -1.17 4.05
N GLY A 273 33.48 -0.01 4.69
CA GLY A 273 34.60 0.75 5.24
C GLY A 273 34.33 2.23 5.54
N GLY A 274 33.24 2.83 5.05
CA GLY A 274 32.89 4.21 5.41
C GLY A 274 32.16 4.30 6.75
N VAL A 275 32.78 4.93 7.76
CA VAL A 275 32.21 5.22 9.11
C VAL A 275 30.99 6.17 9.05
N GLN A 276 30.72 6.78 7.90
CA GLN A 276 29.70 7.80 7.72
C GLN A 276 28.27 7.25 7.81
N VAL A 277 27.43 7.91 8.61
CA VAL A 277 25.98 7.64 8.65
C VAL A 277 25.32 8.33 7.45
N HIS A 278 24.66 7.57 6.57
CA HIS A 278 23.94 8.10 5.41
C HIS A 278 22.46 8.40 5.70
N GLY A 279 21.83 9.29 4.90
CA GLY A 279 20.48 9.80 5.16
C GLY A 279 19.31 9.14 4.42
N ARG A 280 19.53 8.33 3.37
CA ARG A 280 18.42 7.71 2.60
C ARG A 280 18.10 6.30 3.06
N CYS A 281 16.89 6.06 3.54
CA CYS A 281 16.47 4.76 4.04
C CYS A 281 16.31 3.70 2.94
N VAL A 282 16.70 2.46 3.26
CA VAL A 282 16.29 1.27 2.51
C VAL A 282 15.00 0.73 3.12
N CYS A 283 13.88 1.26 2.66
CA CYS A 283 12.58 1.00 3.27
C CYS A 283 12.12 -0.45 3.17
N THR A 284 11.55 -0.93 4.28
CA THR A 284 10.91 -2.24 4.44
C THR A 284 9.44 -2.03 4.79
N HIS A 285 8.73 -3.05 5.32
CA HIS A 285 7.34 -2.92 5.79
C HIS A 285 6.36 -2.36 4.74
N HIS A 286 6.69 -2.51 3.45
CA HIS A 286 5.98 -1.93 2.31
C HIS A 286 5.82 -0.41 2.38
N THR A 287 6.76 0.26 3.02
CA THR A 287 6.88 1.72 3.04
C THR A 287 7.75 2.21 1.88
N ALA A 288 7.67 3.50 1.61
CA ALA A 288 8.40 4.21 0.57
C ALA A 288 8.65 5.66 1.02
N GLY A 289 9.43 6.40 0.23
CA GLY A 289 9.90 7.73 0.59
C GLY A 289 11.39 7.73 0.92
N VAL A 290 11.92 8.88 1.30
CA VAL A 290 13.35 9.00 1.68
C VAL A 290 13.57 8.49 3.10
N HIS A 291 12.56 8.69 3.95
CA HIS A 291 12.53 8.38 5.37
C HIS A 291 11.50 7.29 5.72
N CYS A 292 10.96 6.60 4.71
CA CYS A 292 9.88 5.61 4.85
C CYS A 292 8.57 6.19 5.40
N GLU A 293 8.32 7.46 5.10
CA GLU A 293 7.21 8.29 5.56
C GLU A 293 5.91 8.11 4.76
N THR A 294 5.94 7.29 3.71
CA THR A 294 4.76 6.96 2.89
C THR A 294 4.62 5.45 2.70
N CYS A 295 3.45 5.00 2.28
CA CYS A 295 3.26 3.61 1.85
C CYS A 295 3.68 3.43 0.38
N ALA A 296 4.20 2.24 0.05
CA ALA A 296 4.48 1.88 -1.33
C ALA A 296 3.20 1.98 -2.20
N PRO A 297 3.32 2.21 -3.52
CA PRO A 297 2.18 2.61 -4.37
C PRO A 297 0.95 1.71 -4.30
N LEU A 298 1.10 0.40 -4.10
CA LEU A 298 -0.02 -0.57 -4.02
C LEU A 298 -0.40 -0.94 -2.58
N TYR A 299 0.08 -0.22 -1.56
CA TYR A 299 -0.06 -0.56 -0.15
C TYR A 299 -0.81 0.48 0.69
N ASN A 300 -1.74 1.19 0.06
CA ASN A 300 -2.54 2.26 0.67
C ASN A 300 -3.94 1.78 1.13
N ASP A 301 -4.08 0.54 1.60
CA ASP A 301 -5.39 0.04 2.08
C ASP A 301 -5.76 0.55 3.48
N ARG A 302 -4.77 0.98 4.25
CA ARG A 302 -4.92 1.62 5.57
C ARG A 302 -3.98 2.84 5.68
N PRO A 303 -4.23 3.77 6.61
CA PRO A 303 -3.31 4.89 6.85
C PRO A 303 -1.91 4.40 7.25
N TRP A 304 -0.88 5.11 6.78
CA TRP A 304 0.49 4.89 7.20
C TRP A 304 0.66 5.13 8.72
N ARG A 305 1.53 4.36 9.36
CA ARG A 305 1.91 4.50 10.77
C ARG A 305 3.38 4.12 10.91
N ALA A 306 4.13 4.87 11.71
CA ALA A 306 5.49 4.51 12.10
C ALA A 306 5.51 3.17 12.84
N GLY A 307 6.62 2.43 12.75
CA GLY A 307 6.91 1.32 13.65
C GLY A 307 7.01 1.81 15.09
N ASN A 308 6.61 0.99 16.07
CA ASN A 308 6.76 1.33 17.48
C ASN A 308 8.10 0.81 18.00
N GLY A 309 8.98 1.71 18.40
CA GLY A 309 10.33 1.35 18.84
C GLY A 309 10.36 0.60 20.17
N SER A 310 9.35 0.80 21.02
CA SER A 310 9.31 0.26 22.38
C SER A 310 8.57 -1.07 22.49
N SER A 311 7.45 -1.23 21.78
CA SER A 311 6.75 -2.52 21.69
C SER A 311 7.34 -3.43 20.62
N GLY A 312 8.08 -2.86 19.65
CA GLY A 312 8.58 -3.57 18.48
C GLY A 312 7.52 -3.80 17.39
N GLU A 313 6.31 -3.23 17.51
CA GLU A 313 5.28 -3.39 16.48
C GLU A 313 5.74 -2.79 15.13
N PRO A 314 5.75 -3.56 14.03
CA PRO A 314 6.29 -3.10 12.75
C PRO A 314 5.40 -2.11 11.99
N ASN A 315 4.09 -2.09 12.28
CA ASN A 315 3.08 -1.26 11.61
C ASN A 315 3.21 -1.18 10.08
N PRO A 316 3.25 -2.31 9.34
CA PRO A 316 3.49 -2.29 7.90
C PRO A 316 2.34 -1.69 7.11
N CYS A 317 2.62 -1.14 5.94
CA CYS A 317 1.57 -0.73 5.02
C CYS A 317 0.82 -1.94 4.45
N GLN A 318 -0.49 -1.77 4.21
CA GLN A 318 -1.38 -2.87 3.84
C GLN A 318 -1.69 -2.84 2.34
N LYS A 319 -1.47 -3.97 1.66
CA LYS A 319 -1.70 -4.11 0.22
C LYS A 319 -3.17 -3.90 -0.14
N CYS A 320 -3.43 -3.10 -1.16
CA CYS A 320 -4.75 -2.96 -1.75
C CYS A 320 -5.15 -4.20 -2.53
N GLU A 321 -6.40 -4.63 -2.38
CA GLU A 321 -6.97 -5.71 -3.17
C GLU A 321 -7.44 -5.17 -4.53
N CYS A 322 -6.58 -5.26 -5.54
CA CYS A 322 -6.87 -4.82 -6.91
C CYS A 322 -6.98 -5.98 -7.90
N HIS A 323 -7.06 -7.23 -7.43
CA HIS A 323 -7.12 -8.44 -8.26
C HIS A 323 -6.08 -8.46 -9.39
N GLY A 324 -4.84 -8.01 -9.14
CA GLY A 324 -3.78 -8.00 -10.16
C GLY A 324 -4.03 -7.05 -11.35
N HIS A 325 -4.91 -6.07 -11.21
CA HIS A 325 -5.30 -5.17 -12.29
C HIS A 325 -4.93 -3.71 -12.06
N ALA A 326 -4.16 -3.40 -11.01
CA ALA A 326 -3.60 -2.08 -10.78
C ALA A 326 -2.21 -2.21 -10.18
N GLN A 327 -1.35 -1.23 -10.49
CA GLN A 327 0.01 -1.14 -9.93
C GLN A 327 0.11 -0.11 -8.79
N SER A 328 -0.96 0.67 -8.58
CA SER A 328 -1.06 1.66 -7.51
C SER A 328 -2.49 1.75 -6.99
N CYS A 329 -2.62 2.26 -5.77
CA CYS A 329 -3.88 2.60 -5.13
C CYS A 329 -3.65 3.79 -4.20
N HIS A 330 -4.73 4.48 -3.86
CA HIS A 330 -4.73 5.52 -2.84
C HIS A 330 -5.68 5.17 -1.69
N PHE A 331 -5.42 5.76 -0.53
CA PHE A 331 -6.28 5.63 0.64
C PHE A 331 -7.46 6.60 0.54
N SER A 332 -8.67 6.12 0.86
CA SER A 332 -9.87 6.94 0.93
C SER A 332 -10.51 6.84 2.32
N GLN A 333 -10.49 7.96 3.06
CA GLN A 333 -11.13 8.05 4.37
C GLN A 333 -12.62 7.69 4.33
N ARG A 334 -13.33 8.08 3.25
CA ARG A 334 -14.75 7.75 3.07
C ARG A 334 -14.97 6.25 2.98
N VAL A 335 -14.13 5.55 2.22
CA VAL A 335 -14.22 4.08 2.08
C VAL A 335 -13.87 3.41 3.40
N TRP A 336 -12.81 3.87 4.08
CA TRP A 336 -12.40 3.37 5.39
C TRP A 336 -13.53 3.44 6.43
N SER A 337 -14.19 4.60 6.54
CA SER A 337 -15.33 4.76 7.45
C SER A 337 -16.51 3.86 7.05
N SER A 338 -16.78 3.70 5.74
CA SER A 338 -17.89 2.85 5.27
C SER A 338 -17.69 1.36 5.54
N THR A 339 -16.44 0.90 5.71
CA THR A 339 -16.10 -0.50 5.99
C THR A 339 -15.86 -0.77 7.48
N GLY A 340 -16.18 0.19 8.36
CA GLY A 340 -15.95 0.07 9.80
C GLY A 340 -14.47 0.07 10.19
N GLY A 341 -13.62 0.72 9.39
CA GLY A 341 -12.17 0.78 9.65
C GLY A 341 -11.41 -0.49 9.28
N THR A 342 -11.89 -1.25 8.29
CA THR A 342 -11.23 -2.50 7.86
C THR A 342 -10.43 -2.36 6.56
N SER A 343 -10.91 -1.56 5.59
CA SER A 343 -10.25 -1.34 4.31
C SER A 343 -10.67 0.00 3.70
N GLY A 344 -9.69 0.78 3.25
CA GLY A 344 -9.86 2.11 2.69
C GLY A 344 -9.21 2.27 1.31
N GLY A 345 -8.57 1.22 0.78
CA GLY A 345 -7.87 1.28 -0.49
C GLY A 345 -8.80 1.38 -1.70
N VAL A 346 -8.40 2.22 -2.64
CA VAL A 346 -9.05 2.40 -3.95
C VAL A 346 -7.99 2.29 -5.04
N CYS A 347 -8.14 1.32 -5.93
CA CYS A 347 -7.19 1.04 -7.00
C CYS A 347 -7.19 2.12 -8.07
N ASP A 348 -5.99 2.52 -8.50
CA ASP A 348 -5.79 3.54 -9.51
C ASP A 348 -5.64 2.90 -10.89
N ARG A 349 -6.29 3.50 -11.89
CA ARG A 349 -6.18 3.13 -13.32
C ARG A 349 -6.32 1.62 -13.57
N CYS A 350 -7.44 1.03 -13.16
CA CYS A 350 -7.74 -0.39 -13.40
C CYS A 350 -7.47 -0.81 -14.86
N GLN A 351 -6.54 -1.73 -15.04
CA GLN A 351 -6.10 -2.29 -16.31
C GLN A 351 -7.02 -3.44 -16.75
N HIS A 352 -6.69 -4.12 -17.86
CA HIS A 352 -7.41 -5.31 -18.33
C HIS A 352 -8.93 -5.11 -18.51
N TYR A 353 -9.33 -3.90 -18.90
CA TYR A 353 -10.72 -3.49 -19.08
C TYR A 353 -11.61 -3.69 -17.84
N THR A 354 -10.99 -3.62 -16.66
CA THR A 354 -11.67 -3.71 -15.38
C THR A 354 -12.01 -2.33 -14.81
N ALA A 355 -12.91 -2.32 -13.83
CA ALA A 355 -13.49 -1.15 -13.21
C ALA A 355 -13.94 -1.47 -11.77
N GLY A 356 -14.28 -0.41 -11.04
CA GLY A 356 -14.65 -0.48 -9.62
C GLY A 356 -13.45 -0.29 -8.70
N ARG A 357 -13.73 -0.07 -7.40
CA ARG A 357 -12.70 0.31 -6.41
C ARG A 357 -11.57 -0.73 -6.25
N ARG A 358 -11.86 -2.00 -6.55
CA ARG A 358 -10.95 -3.15 -6.48
C ARG A 358 -10.66 -3.75 -7.85
N CYS A 359 -11.02 -3.04 -8.92
CA CYS A 359 -10.97 -3.58 -10.29
C CYS A 359 -11.75 -4.90 -10.43
N GLN A 360 -12.83 -5.06 -9.66
CA GLN A 360 -13.53 -6.34 -9.50
C GLN A 360 -14.62 -6.63 -10.54
N ARG A 361 -14.89 -5.68 -11.43
CA ARG A 361 -15.92 -5.79 -12.48
C ARG A 361 -15.37 -5.33 -13.81
N CYS A 362 -15.98 -5.75 -14.91
CA CYS A 362 -15.62 -5.26 -16.23
C CYS A 362 -16.16 -3.85 -16.47
N ARG A 363 -15.43 -3.06 -17.27
CA ARG A 363 -15.90 -1.75 -17.78
C ARG A 363 -17.17 -1.93 -18.63
N PRO A 364 -17.99 -0.88 -18.77
CA PRO A 364 -19.08 -0.88 -19.74
C PRO A 364 -18.58 -1.29 -21.14
N GLY A 365 -19.34 -2.13 -21.85
CA GLY A 365 -18.93 -2.71 -23.13
C GLY A 365 -18.07 -3.98 -23.03
N TYR A 366 -17.80 -4.47 -21.82
CA TYR A 366 -17.10 -5.73 -21.56
C TYR A 366 -17.91 -6.63 -20.61
N ARG A 367 -17.79 -7.95 -20.80
CA ARG A 367 -18.38 -8.98 -19.94
C ARG A 367 -17.31 -9.81 -19.24
N ARG A 368 -17.68 -10.38 -18.10
CA ARG A 368 -16.85 -11.36 -17.39
C ARG A 368 -16.75 -12.65 -18.19
N SER A 369 -15.54 -13.18 -18.35
CA SER A 369 -15.29 -14.51 -18.95
C SER A 369 -15.35 -15.62 -17.89
N PRO A 370 -16.40 -16.46 -17.83
CA PRO A 370 -16.56 -17.44 -16.74
C PRO A 370 -15.41 -18.45 -16.64
N ALA A 371 -14.70 -18.70 -17.75
CA ALA A 371 -13.60 -19.66 -17.83
C ALA A 371 -12.25 -19.14 -17.32
N ARG A 372 -12.13 -17.84 -17.00
CA ARG A 372 -10.88 -17.23 -16.51
C ARG A 372 -11.03 -16.80 -15.06
N PRO A 373 -9.99 -16.88 -14.20
CA PRO A 373 -10.04 -16.30 -12.86
C PRO A 373 -10.07 -14.75 -12.93
N LEU A 374 -10.45 -14.09 -11.83
CA LEU A 374 -10.63 -12.64 -11.82
C LEU A 374 -9.30 -11.89 -11.97
N ASP A 375 -8.19 -12.44 -11.49
CA ASP A 375 -6.86 -11.85 -11.59
C ASP A 375 -6.22 -11.96 -12.98
N SER A 376 -6.82 -12.72 -13.89
CA SER A 376 -6.33 -12.91 -15.25
C SER A 376 -6.40 -11.61 -16.07
N PRO A 377 -5.37 -11.27 -16.86
CA PRO A 377 -5.45 -10.19 -17.85
C PRO A 377 -6.59 -10.32 -18.87
N GLN A 378 -7.14 -11.53 -19.01
CA GLN A 378 -8.26 -11.85 -19.90
C GLN A 378 -9.59 -12.07 -19.14
N ALA A 379 -9.69 -11.61 -17.89
CA ALA A 379 -10.90 -11.74 -17.08
C ALA A 379 -12.14 -11.08 -17.72
N CYS A 380 -11.92 -10.03 -18.51
CA CYS A 380 -12.94 -9.28 -19.24
C CYS A 380 -12.80 -9.43 -20.76
N THR A 381 -13.90 -9.76 -21.41
CA THR A 381 -14.01 -9.92 -22.87
C THR A 381 -14.97 -8.87 -23.43
N ARG A 382 -14.63 -8.27 -24.57
CA ARG A 382 -15.47 -7.26 -25.21
C ARG A 382 -16.85 -7.84 -25.55
N CYS A 383 -17.89 -7.04 -25.38
CA CYS A 383 -19.24 -7.36 -25.88
C CYS A 383 -19.22 -7.43 -27.41
N TRP A 384 -19.85 -8.45 -27.97
CA TRP A 384 -20.09 -8.57 -29.41
C TRP A 384 -21.57 -8.37 -29.68
N CYS A 385 -22.02 -7.12 -29.69
CA CYS A 385 -23.39 -6.77 -30.05
C CYS A 385 -23.44 -6.36 -31.51
N ASP A 386 -24.31 -6.99 -32.29
CA ASP A 386 -24.52 -6.66 -33.69
C ASP A 386 -25.12 -5.24 -33.80
N PRO A 387 -24.49 -4.33 -34.56
CA PRO A 387 -24.92 -2.93 -34.63
C PRO A 387 -26.28 -2.75 -35.32
N VAL A 388 -26.69 -3.69 -36.19
CA VAL A 388 -27.97 -3.67 -36.88
C VAL A 388 -29.06 -4.25 -35.98
N GLY A 389 -28.81 -5.39 -35.35
CA GLY A 389 -29.80 -6.10 -34.54
C GLY A 389 -29.94 -5.61 -33.10
N SER A 390 -28.97 -4.86 -32.57
CA SER A 390 -29.02 -4.31 -31.21
C SER A 390 -29.65 -2.92 -31.19
N VAL A 391 -30.33 -2.57 -30.08
CA VAL A 391 -30.83 -1.20 -29.88
C VAL A 391 -29.64 -0.22 -29.74
N PRO A 392 -29.71 0.98 -30.34
CA PRO A 392 -28.61 1.94 -30.29
C PRO A 392 -28.39 2.49 -28.86
N VAL A 393 -27.14 2.84 -28.56
CA VAL A 393 -26.73 3.43 -27.28
C VAL A 393 -27.42 4.78 -27.10
N ARG A 394 -28.30 4.89 -26.09
CA ARG A 394 -28.87 6.17 -25.70
C ARG A 394 -27.80 7.03 -25.02
N THR A 395 -27.84 8.34 -25.27
CA THR A 395 -26.88 9.35 -24.80
C THR A 395 -26.85 9.54 -23.28
N ASP A 396 -27.76 8.90 -22.56
CA ASP A 396 -27.84 8.85 -21.08
C ASP A 396 -26.94 7.76 -20.47
N GLY A 397 -26.28 6.92 -21.28
CA GLY A 397 -25.30 5.94 -20.83
C GLY A 397 -25.89 4.67 -20.21
N GLU A 398 -27.21 4.48 -20.22
CA GLU A 398 -27.87 3.40 -19.48
C GLU A 398 -28.12 2.10 -20.26
N ALA A 399 -28.26 2.10 -21.59
CA ALA A 399 -28.53 0.83 -22.28
C ALA A 399 -28.14 0.80 -23.76
N ALA A 400 -27.13 -0.04 -24.05
CA ALA A 400 -26.86 -0.69 -25.34
C ALA A 400 -25.59 -1.57 -25.28
N TRP A 401 -24.86 -1.53 -24.17
CA TRP A 401 -23.84 -2.54 -23.88
C TRP A 401 -24.49 -3.89 -23.54
N CYS A 402 -23.70 -4.96 -23.63
CA CYS A 402 -24.15 -6.28 -23.20
C CYS A 402 -24.18 -6.39 -21.67
N HIS A 403 -25.00 -7.31 -21.17
CA HIS A 403 -25.08 -7.61 -19.75
C HIS A 403 -23.70 -8.09 -19.23
N PRO A 404 -23.16 -7.50 -18.14
CA PRO A 404 -21.76 -7.67 -17.74
C PRO A 404 -21.36 -9.07 -17.29
N ARG A 405 -22.33 -9.96 -17.00
CA ARG A 405 -22.07 -11.37 -16.67
C ARG A 405 -22.38 -12.33 -17.81
N SER A 406 -23.57 -12.22 -18.40
CA SER A 406 -24.04 -13.17 -19.42
C SER A 406 -23.57 -12.81 -20.82
N GLY A 407 -23.22 -11.55 -21.08
CA GLY A 407 -22.92 -11.08 -22.43
C GLY A 407 -24.13 -10.85 -23.31
N GLN A 408 -25.35 -10.92 -22.77
CA GLN A 408 -26.59 -10.70 -23.55
C GLN A 408 -26.71 -9.24 -23.96
N CYS A 409 -26.77 -8.98 -25.26
CA CYS A 409 -27.04 -7.68 -25.85
C CYS A 409 -28.55 -7.35 -25.82
N HIS A 410 -28.86 -6.06 -25.87
CA HIS A 410 -30.23 -5.58 -25.92
C HIS A 410 -30.72 -5.60 -27.38
N CYS A 411 -31.53 -6.60 -27.73
CA CYS A 411 -31.93 -6.84 -29.12
C CYS A 411 -33.17 -6.02 -29.51
N LYS A 412 -33.25 -5.65 -30.79
CA LYS A 412 -34.45 -5.08 -31.42
C LYS A 412 -35.59 -6.12 -31.48
N PRO A 413 -36.84 -5.68 -31.70
CA PRO A 413 -37.98 -6.59 -31.82
C PRO A 413 -37.73 -7.69 -32.87
N GLY A 414 -38.07 -8.94 -32.51
CA GLY A 414 -37.89 -10.08 -33.40
C GLY A 414 -36.45 -10.57 -33.59
N VAL A 415 -35.45 -9.93 -32.97
CA VAL A 415 -34.03 -10.31 -33.06
C VAL A 415 -33.59 -11.11 -31.82
N GLY A 416 -32.72 -12.11 -32.01
CA GLY A 416 -32.29 -13.06 -31.00
C GLY A 416 -30.79 -13.34 -30.98
N GLY A 417 -30.39 -14.20 -30.04
CA GLY A 417 -29.00 -14.53 -29.76
C GLY A 417 -28.36 -13.61 -28.72
N THR A 418 -27.21 -14.03 -28.17
CA THR A 418 -26.44 -13.23 -27.21
C THR A 418 -25.89 -11.94 -27.83
N SER A 419 -25.60 -11.98 -29.13
CA SER A 419 -25.09 -10.88 -29.94
C SER A 419 -26.15 -10.11 -30.72
N CYS A 420 -27.43 -10.51 -30.67
CA CYS A 420 -28.50 -9.93 -31.51
C CYS A 420 -28.23 -10.03 -33.02
N SER A 421 -27.67 -11.15 -33.49
CA SER A 421 -27.17 -11.29 -34.87
C SER A 421 -28.13 -11.98 -35.85
N HIS A 422 -29.31 -12.42 -35.40
CA HIS A 422 -30.25 -13.17 -36.24
C HIS A 422 -31.69 -12.99 -35.76
N CYS A 423 -32.65 -13.29 -36.63
CA CYS A 423 -34.06 -13.29 -36.25
C CYS A 423 -34.37 -14.43 -35.28
N LEU A 424 -35.24 -14.16 -34.32
CA LEU A 424 -35.85 -15.20 -33.49
C LEU A 424 -36.66 -16.17 -34.37
N PRO A 425 -36.86 -17.42 -33.93
CA PRO A 425 -37.80 -18.32 -34.56
C PRO A 425 -39.18 -17.65 -34.76
N GLY A 426 -39.77 -17.81 -35.94
CA GLY A 426 -41.03 -17.16 -36.29
C GLY A 426 -40.90 -15.70 -36.74
N HIS A 427 -39.68 -15.21 -37.00
CA HIS A 427 -39.40 -13.90 -37.58
C HIS A 427 -38.43 -14.00 -38.76
N TRP A 428 -38.47 -13.01 -39.66
CA TRP A 428 -37.64 -12.95 -40.87
C TRP A 428 -37.25 -11.52 -41.25
N GLY A 429 -36.32 -11.39 -42.18
CA GLY A 429 -35.92 -10.11 -42.76
C GLY A 429 -35.12 -9.24 -41.78
N PHE A 430 -34.00 -9.76 -41.28
CA PHE A 430 -33.10 -9.05 -40.37
C PHE A 430 -32.66 -7.70 -40.97
N GLY A 431 -32.90 -6.61 -40.25
CA GLY A 431 -32.57 -5.26 -40.72
C GLY A 431 -32.60 -4.20 -39.63
N LEU A 432 -32.60 -2.92 -40.06
CA LEU A 432 -32.50 -1.76 -39.17
C LEU A 432 -33.66 -1.67 -38.15
N ASP A 433 -34.84 -2.20 -38.47
CA ASP A 433 -36.00 -2.19 -37.57
C ASP A 433 -36.17 -3.51 -36.78
N GLY A 434 -35.18 -4.40 -36.83
CA GLY A 434 -35.25 -5.74 -36.25
C GLY A 434 -35.70 -6.78 -37.26
N CYS A 435 -36.60 -7.68 -36.87
CA CYS A 435 -37.18 -8.69 -37.75
C CYS A 435 -38.70 -8.64 -37.75
N ARG A 436 -39.29 -8.95 -38.90
CA ARG A 436 -40.75 -9.00 -39.09
C ARG A 436 -41.29 -10.36 -38.70
N PRO A 437 -42.47 -10.45 -38.06
CA PRO A 437 -43.08 -11.74 -37.75
C PRO A 437 -43.46 -12.48 -39.05
N CYS A 438 -43.34 -13.80 -39.03
CA CYS A 438 -43.82 -14.65 -40.11
C CYS A 438 -45.35 -14.58 -40.23
N ALA A 439 -45.88 -14.53 -41.46
CA ALA A 439 -47.31 -14.70 -41.74
C ALA A 439 -47.67 -16.18 -41.99
N CYS A 440 -47.05 -17.10 -41.24
CA CYS A 440 -47.16 -18.55 -41.42
C CYS A 440 -47.72 -19.22 -40.16
N PRO A 441 -48.42 -20.35 -40.26
CA PRO A 441 -48.99 -21.04 -39.08
C PRO A 441 -47.94 -21.63 -38.13
N LEU A 442 -46.72 -21.87 -38.64
CA LEU A 442 -45.68 -22.69 -38.03
C LEU A 442 -44.35 -21.90 -37.90
N THR A 443 -43.50 -21.95 -38.92
CA THR A 443 -42.26 -21.14 -39.05
C THR A 443 -42.11 -20.64 -40.48
N CYS A 444 -41.24 -19.66 -40.66
CA CYS A 444 -40.80 -19.23 -41.98
C CYS A 444 -39.28 -19.18 -42.05
N ASP A 445 -38.75 -19.18 -43.27
CA ASP A 445 -37.34 -18.93 -43.53
C ASP A 445 -36.94 -17.53 -43.05
N SER A 446 -35.81 -17.43 -42.33
CA SER A 446 -35.41 -16.20 -41.64
C SER A 446 -34.91 -15.10 -42.59
N ALA A 447 -34.54 -15.44 -43.83
CA ALA A 447 -34.10 -14.47 -44.82
C ALA A 447 -35.25 -13.99 -45.72
N THR A 448 -36.04 -14.93 -46.23
CA THR A 448 -37.05 -14.69 -47.28
C THR A 448 -38.47 -14.54 -46.75
N GLY A 449 -38.77 -15.06 -45.55
CA GLY A 449 -40.12 -15.08 -45.00
C GLY A 449 -41.04 -16.15 -45.59
N HIS A 450 -40.54 -17.02 -46.48
CA HIS A 450 -41.32 -18.11 -47.05
C HIS A 450 -41.69 -19.15 -45.99
N CYS A 451 -42.95 -19.60 -46.00
CA CYS A 451 -43.41 -20.63 -45.08
C CYS A 451 -42.71 -21.96 -45.37
N LEU A 452 -42.12 -22.54 -44.33
CA LEU A 452 -41.52 -23.87 -44.40
C LEU A 452 -42.64 -24.88 -44.15
N GLN A 453 -43.27 -25.40 -45.21
CA GLN A 453 -44.36 -26.38 -45.12
C GLN A 453 -43.88 -27.67 -44.44
N SER A 454 -44.69 -28.24 -43.55
CA SER A 454 -44.61 -29.65 -43.16
C SER A 454 -45.85 -30.33 -43.71
N GLU A 455 -45.73 -30.97 -44.87
CA GLU A 455 -46.82 -31.76 -45.42
C GLU A 455 -46.79 -33.20 -44.88
N THR A 456 -47.98 -33.63 -44.43
CA THR A 456 -48.53 -34.99 -44.51
C THR A 456 -47.84 -36.12 -43.74
N ASN A 457 -48.38 -36.46 -42.55
CA ASN A 457 -49.03 -37.75 -42.23
C ASN A 457 -49.13 -37.94 -40.69
N ARG A 458 -50.20 -37.47 -40.03
CA ARG A 458 -50.45 -37.80 -38.61
C ARG A 458 -51.91 -38.22 -38.42
N GLU A 459 -52.11 -39.49 -38.10
CA GLU A 459 -53.41 -40.09 -37.76
C GLU A 459 -54.02 -39.44 -36.50
N PHE A 460 -55.34 -39.24 -36.54
CA PHE A 460 -56.14 -38.69 -35.45
C PHE A 460 -56.66 -39.81 -34.54
N TYR A 461 -56.53 -39.69 -33.21
CA TYR A 461 -57.22 -40.56 -32.25
C TYR A 461 -58.24 -39.75 -31.45
N ASP A 462 -59.50 -40.18 -31.47
CA ASP A 462 -60.58 -39.56 -30.71
C ASP A 462 -60.70 -40.24 -29.33
N ILE A 463 -60.54 -39.49 -28.23
CA ILE A 463 -60.60 -40.03 -26.86
C ILE A 463 -61.70 -39.29 -26.08
N PRO A 464 -62.78 -39.96 -25.65
CA PRO A 464 -63.89 -39.32 -24.97
C PRO A 464 -63.57 -38.93 -23.51
N LEU A 465 -64.34 -37.97 -22.99
CA LEU A 465 -64.24 -37.41 -21.64
C LEU A 465 -64.27 -38.51 -20.56
N GLY A 466 -63.13 -38.70 -19.88
CA GLY A 466 -62.97 -39.67 -18.78
C GLY A 466 -62.14 -40.91 -19.12
N GLY A 467 -61.75 -41.12 -20.38
CA GLY A 467 -60.93 -42.26 -20.81
C GLY A 467 -59.45 -42.17 -20.42
N LYS A 468 -58.76 -43.32 -20.39
CA LYS A 468 -57.28 -43.41 -20.35
C LYS A 468 -56.75 -43.56 -21.78
N ILE A 469 -55.62 -42.90 -22.07
CA ILE A 469 -54.89 -43.02 -23.35
C ILE A 469 -54.25 -44.42 -23.42
N PRO A 470 -54.34 -45.17 -24.55
CA PRO A 470 -53.66 -46.46 -24.70
C PRO A 470 -52.13 -46.32 -24.61
N ASP A 471 -51.45 -47.37 -24.14
CA ASP A 471 -49.99 -47.40 -24.00
C ASP A 471 -49.32 -47.66 -25.36
N LEU A 472 -48.61 -46.66 -25.89
CA LEU A 472 -47.99 -46.68 -27.22
C LEU A 472 -46.53 -47.16 -27.13
N THR A 473 -46.31 -48.40 -26.69
CA THR A 473 -44.96 -48.95 -26.41
C THR A 473 -44.24 -49.63 -27.58
N HIS A 474 -44.75 -49.55 -28.81
CA HIS A 474 -44.08 -50.15 -29.98
C HIS A 474 -43.74 -49.13 -31.06
N PHE A 475 -42.71 -48.30 -30.82
CA PHE A 475 -41.91 -47.74 -31.91
C PHE A 475 -40.44 -47.65 -31.49
N HIS A 476 -39.58 -48.36 -32.24
CA HIS A 476 -38.13 -48.29 -32.16
C HIS A 476 -37.65 -46.95 -32.72
N PRO A 477 -36.72 -46.23 -32.07
CA PRO A 477 -36.13 -45.04 -32.66
C PRO A 477 -35.11 -45.50 -33.71
N HIS A 478 -35.49 -45.45 -35.00
CA HIS A 478 -34.47 -45.34 -36.03
C HIS A 478 -34.00 -43.88 -36.04
N GLU A 479 -32.73 -43.69 -35.69
CA GLU A 479 -32.02 -42.43 -35.88
C GLU A 479 -32.01 -42.10 -37.37
N GLU A 480 -32.76 -41.08 -37.77
CA GLU A 480 -32.44 -40.32 -38.98
C GLU A 480 -32.83 -38.86 -38.82
N ASN A 481 -31.85 -37.99 -39.13
CA ASN A 481 -31.90 -36.54 -39.07
C ASN A 481 -33.08 -35.99 -39.87
N THR A 482 -34.08 -35.38 -39.21
CA THR A 482 -34.73 -34.19 -39.79
C THR A 482 -35.42 -33.32 -38.74
N SER A 483 -35.30 -32.02 -39.01
CA SER A 483 -35.67 -30.87 -38.20
C SER A 483 -37.19 -30.58 -38.23
N TRP A 484 -37.74 -30.37 -37.02
CA TRP A 484 -38.80 -29.44 -36.60
C TRP A 484 -39.95 -29.05 -37.54
N SER A 485 -41.19 -29.22 -37.05
CA SER A 485 -42.26 -28.19 -37.06
C SER A 485 -43.30 -28.51 -35.96
N ASN A 486 -43.53 -27.61 -34.99
CA ASN A 486 -44.55 -26.55 -34.91
C ASN A 486 -46.00 -27.04 -34.68
N GLU A 487 -46.67 -26.41 -33.71
CA GLU A 487 -48.00 -25.81 -33.90
C GLU A 487 -48.32 -24.83 -32.76
N LEU A 488 -48.70 -23.61 -33.18
CA LEU A 488 -49.39 -22.54 -32.43
C LEU A 488 -48.53 -21.52 -31.66
N SER A 489 -48.23 -20.40 -32.32
CA SER A 489 -48.08 -19.11 -31.65
C SER A 489 -48.64 -17.99 -32.54
N ILE A 490 -49.79 -17.45 -32.12
CA ILE A 490 -50.38 -16.21 -32.62
C ILE A 490 -49.63 -15.04 -31.98
N SER A 491 -49.27 -14.06 -32.80
CA SER A 491 -48.64 -12.79 -32.44
C SER A 491 -49.66 -11.78 -31.84
N ALA A 492 -49.24 -10.94 -30.90
CA ALA A 492 -50.03 -9.79 -30.45
C ALA A 492 -49.13 -8.62 -29.98
N LEU A 493 -49.06 -7.57 -30.81
CA LEU A 493 -48.52 -6.26 -30.47
C LEU A 493 -49.61 -5.23 -30.74
N TYR A 494 -50.36 -4.82 -29.72
CA TYR A 494 -51.01 -3.50 -29.53
C TYR A 494 -51.78 -3.49 -28.19
N TYR A 495 -51.14 -3.09 -27.09
CA TYR A 495 -51.83 -2.47 -25.94
C TYR A 495 -50.84 -1.74 -25.01
N THR A 496 -51.09 -0.45 -24.76
CA THR A 496 -50.26 0.47 -23.93
C THR A 496 -50.88 0.78 -22.55
N GLY A 497 -51.62 -0.16 -21.96
CA GLY A 497 -52.19 -0.01 -20.63
C GLY A 497 -51.33 -0.64 -19.54
N LYS A 498 -51.04 0.09 -18.44
CA LYS A 498 -50.41 -0.46 -17.23
C LYS A 498 -51.27 -1.62 -16.68
N CYS A 499 -50.77 -2.85 -16.79
CA CYS A 499 -51.40 -4.02 -16.18
C CYS A 499 -51.21 -4.02 -14.66
N SER A 500 -52.31 -4.01 -13.89
CA SER A 500 -52.29 -4.23 -12.44
C SER A 500 -52.72 -5.66 -12.14
N CYS A 501 -51.76 -6.52 -11.81
CA CYS A 501 -52.05 -7.89 -11.39
C CYS A 501 -52.46 -7.91 -9.91
N LYS A 502 -53.65 -8.44 -9.64
CA LYS A 502 -54.12 -8.70 -8.28
C LYS A 502 -53.84 -10.15 -7.91
N GLU A 503 -53.16 -10.35 -6.79
CA GLU A 503 -52.89 -11.68 -6.25
C GLU A 503 -54.20 -12.35 -5.82
N ARG A 504 -54.44 -13.59 -6.28
CA ARG A 504 -55.61 -14.38 -5.89
C ARG A 504 -55.17 -15.80 -5.55
N LYS A 505 -55.40 -16.20 -4.29
CA LYS A 505 -55.12 -17.57 -3.83
C LYS A 505 -56.18 -18.53 -4.37
N VAL A 506 -55.75 -19.52 -5.14
CA VAL A 506 -56.60 -20.61 -5.65
C VAL A 506 -56.61 -21.70 -4.59
N LYS A 507 -57.78 -22.03 -4.03
CA LYS A 507 -57.89 -22.96 -2.90
C LYS A 507 -58.26 -24.39 -3.32
N SER A 508 -58.85 -24.57 -4.51
CA SER A 508 -59.26 -25.88 -5.03
C SER A 508 -59.15 -25.98 -6.55
N VAL A 509 -59.06 -27.20 -7.06
CA VAL A 509 -59.07 -27.48 -8.52
C VAL A 509 -60.38 -27.02 -9.19
N SER A 510 -61.50 -27.05 -8.44
CA SER A 510 -62.79 -26.54 -8.92
C SER A 510 -62.75 -25.03 -9.17
N ASP A 511 -62.01 -24.27 -8.35
CA ASP A 511 -61.84 -22.82 -8.55
C ASP A 511 -61.08 -22.53 -9.83
N LEU A 512 -60.09 -23.36 -10.18
CA LEU A 512 -59.33 -23.27 -11.43
C LEU A 512 -60.21 -23.60 -12.66
N CYS A 513 -61.04 -24.65 -12.58
CA CYS A 513 -61.91 -25.07 -13.68
C CYS A 513 -63.08 -24.11 -13.96
N ARG A 514 -63.48 -23.30 -12.97
CA ARG A 514 -64.51 -22.25 -13.11
C ARG A 514 -64.01 -21.02 -13.89
N ILE A 515 -62.69 -20.84 -14.03
CA ILE A 515 -62.11 -19.77 -14.83
C ILE A 515 -62.33 -20.08 -16.32
N LYS A 516 -62.67 -19.06 -17.13
CA LYS A 516 -62.91 -19.23 -18.58
C LYS A 516 -61.58 -19.48 -19.30
N HIS A 517 -61.24 -20.76 -19.47
CA HIS A 517 -60.07 -21.23 -20.23
C HIS A 517 -60.49 -22.20 -21.31
N SER A 518 -59.71 -22.26 -22.40
CA SER A 518 -59.95 -23.16 -23.52
C SER A 518 -59.66 -24.64 -23.18
N TYR A 519 -58.72 -24.92 -22.26
CA TYR A 519 -58.34 -26.28 -21.82
C TYR A 519 -57.72 -26.22 -20.41
N VAL A 520 -57.92 -27.26 -19.59
CA VAL A 520 -57.27 -27.41 -18.28
C VAL A 520 -56.70 -28.82 -18.15
N ILE A 521 -55.39 -28.92 -17.85
CA ILE A 521 -54.69 -30.20 -17.67
C ILE A 521 -53.99 -30.26 -16.30
N LYS A 522 -54.01 -31.43 -15.66
CA LYS A 522 -53.20 -31.75 -14.48
C LYS A 522 -51.96 -32.49 -14.95
N ALA A 523 -50.78 -31.95 -14.70
CA ALA A 523 -49.51 -32.57 -15.03
C ALA A 523 -48.59 -32.69 -13.80
N ARG A 524 -47.69 -33.67 -13.82
CA ARG A 524 -46.62 -33.85 -12.82
C ARG A 524 -45.32 -33.39 -13.44
N VAL A 525 -44.64 -32.42 -12.84
CA VAL A 525 -43.33 -31.96 -13.30
C VAL A 525 -42.30 -33.06 -13.06
N LEU A 526 -41.51 -33.35 -14.10
CA LEU A 526 -40.43 -34.32 -14.08
C LEU A 526 -39.07 -33.62 -13.97
N SER A 527 -38.88 -32.49 -14.66
CA SER A 527 -37.67 -31.67 -14.61
C SER A 527 -37.96 -30.21 -15.03
N ALA A 528 -37.11 -29.27 -14.60
CA ALA A 528 -37.20 -27.86 -14.99
C ALA A 528 -35.79 -27.26 -15.18
N GLN A 529 -35.58 -26.50 -16.24
CA GLN A 529 -34.31 -25.83 -16.56
C GLN A 529 -34.54 -24.38 -16.95
N ASP A 530 -33.80 -23.48 -16.31
CA ASP A 530 -33.82 -22.04 -16.61
C ASP A 530 -32.89 -21.72 -17.80
N LYS A 531 -33.42 -21.04 -18.82
CA LYS A 531 -32.68 -20.59 -20.01
C LYS A 531 -32.60 -19.06 -20.10
N GLY A 532 -32.93 -18.35 -19.02
CA GLY A 532 -32.86 -16.90 -18.90
C GLY A 532 -34.13 -16.19 -19.35
N THR A 533 -34.49 -16.28 -20.64
CA THR A 533 -35.71 -15.62 -21.17
C THR A 533 -36.98 -16.46 -21.00
N HIS A 534 -36.83 -17.75 -20.71
CA HIS A 534 -37.91 -18.71 -20.45
C HIS A 534 -37.37 -19.90 -19.66
N ALA A 535 -38.26 -20.65 -19.03
CA ALA A 535 -37.95 -21.93 -18.40
C ALA A 535 -38.50 -23.08 -19.26
N VAL A 536 -37.69 -24.11 -19.46
CA VAL A 536 -38.10 -25.35 -20.12
C VAL A 536 -38.46 -26.35 -19.05
N VAL A 537 -39.70 -26.83 -19.04
CA VAL A 537 -40.23 -27.73 -18.00
C VAL A 537 -40.73 -29.01 -18.67
N GLN A 538 -40.19 -30.15 -18.25
CA GLN A 538 -40.65 -31.46 -18.70
C GLN A 538 -41.73 -31.97 -17.74
N VAL A 539 -42.88 -32.36 -18.27
CA VAL A 539 -44.03 -32.77 -17.45
C VAL A 539 -44.67 -34.06 -17.97
N LYS A 540 -45.23 -34.85 -17.05
CA LYS A 540 -46.11 -35.99 -17.36
C LYS A 540 -47.55 -35.59 -17.13
N VAL A 541 -48.35 -35.49 -18.19
CA VAL A 541 -49.78 -35.20 -18.08
C VAL A 541 -50.49 -36.37 -17.40
N ARG A 542 -51.29 -36.07 -16.37
CA ARG A 542 -51.99 -37.05 -15.53
C ARG A 542 -53.49 -37.11 -15.80
N LYS A 543 -54.12 -35.96 -16.08
CA LYS A 543 -55.57 -35.88 -16.31
C LYS A 543 -55.93 -34.61 -17.09
N VAL A 544 -56.90 -34.69 -18.00
CA VAL A 544 -57.53 -33.52 -18.62
C VAL A 544 -58.80 -33.20 -17.81
N LEU A 545 -58.94 -31.95 -17.36
CA LEU A 545 -59.98 -31.52 -16.42
C LEU A 545 -61.08 -30.69 -17.08
N ARG A 546 -60.83 -30.12 -18.28
CA ARG A 546 -61.83 -29.42 -19.11
C ARG A 546 -61.37 -29.40 -20.58
N SER A 547 -62.25 -29.76 -21.52
CA SER A 547 -61.98 -29.78 -22.97
C SER A 547 -62.90 -28.82 -23.76
N GLY A 548 -62.34 -28.23 -24.81
CA GLY A 548 -63.04 -27.88 -26.04
C GLY A 548 -62.42 -28.69 -27.19
N LEU A 549 -62.99 -28.63 -28.40
CA LEU A 549 -62.41 -29.28 -29.59
C LEU A 549 -61.00 -28.73 -29.85
N LYS A 550 -59.97 -29.49 -29.43
CA LYS A 550 -58.57 -29.17 -29.71
C LYS A 550 -57.74 -30.44 -29.80
N LEU A 551 -56.90 -30.47 -30.83
CA LEU A 551 -56.00 -31.58 -31.14
C LEU A 551 -54.91 -31.72 -30.07
N LEU A 552 -54.67 -32.94 -29.58
CA LEU A 552 -53.56 -33.27 -28.69
C LEU A 552 -52.48 -33.98 -29.49
N SER A 553 -51.23 -33.51 -29.42
CA SER A 553 -50.08 -34.14 -30.10
C SER A 553 -48.98 -34.51 -29.10
N GLN A 554 -48.34 -35.66 -29.30
CA GLN A 554 -47.20 -36.12 -28.50
C GLN A 554 -45.89 -35.51 -29.06
N GLY A 555 -45.13 -34.79 -28.23
CA GLY A 555 -43.88 -34.12 -28.63
C GLY A 555 -43.32 -33.17 -27.55
N THR A 556 -42.14 -32.58 -27.81
CA THR A 556 -41.59 -31.49 -26.98
C THR A 556 -42.28 -30.19 -27.38
N HIS A 557 -43.11 -29.64 -26.48
CA HIS A 557 -43.89 -28.43 -26.73
C HIS A 557 -43.34 -27.24 -25.94
N SER A 558 -43.01 -26.14 -26.62
CA SER A 558 -42.62 -24.89 -25.98
C SER A 558 -43.87 -24.07 -25.67
N LEU A 559 -44.27 -24.02 -24.40
CA LEU A 559 -45.34 -23.15 -23.92
C LEU A 559 -44.74 -21.78 -23.59
N TYR A 560 -44.90 -20.81 -24.49
CA TYR A 560 -44.65 -19.42 -24.15
C TYR A 560 -45.78 -18.96 -23.22
N PRO A 561 -45.49 -18.34 -22.07
CA PRO A 561 -46.54 -17.64 -21.34
C PRO A 561 -47.14 -16.62 -22.30
N LEU A 562 -48.42 -16.77 -22.63
CA LEU A 562 -49.21 -15.74 -23.31
C LEU A 562 -49.32 -14.54 -22.38
N SER A 563 -48.23 -13.83 -22.11
CA SER A 563 -48.34 -12.40 -21.95
C SER A 563 -48.90 -11.90 -23.28
N TRP A 564 -49.94 -11.07 -23.23
CA TRP A 564 -50.55 -10.40 -24.40
C TRP A 564 -51.44 -11.31 -25.26
N THR A 565 -52.70 -11.50 -24.83
CA THR A 565 -53.80 -11.78 -25.76
C THR A 565 -54.48 -10.46 -26.15
N SER A 566 -55.23 -10.45 -27.26
CA SER A 566 -56.07 -9.30 -27.70
C SER A 566 -57.20 -8.92 -26.73
N ARG A 567 -57.30 -9.56 -25.55
CA ARG A 567 -58.36 -9.36 -24.55
C ARG A 567 -57.86 -8.90 -23.16
N GLY A 568 -56.68 -8.31 -23.09
CA GLY A 568 -56.16 -7.71 -21.86
C GLY A 568 -55.15 -8.57 -21.10
N CYS A 569 -54.57 -7.97 -20.06
CA CYS A 569 -53.43 -8.45 -19.28
C CYS A 569 -53.52 -9.92 -18.83
N THR A 570 -52.45 -10.68 -19.01
CA THR A 570 -52.30 -12.04 -18.44
C THR A 570 -51.37 -11.99 -17.24
N CYS A 571 -51.89 -12.32 -16.05
CA CYS A 571 -51.09 -12.40 -14.83
C CYS A 571 -50.65 -13.86 -14.61
N PRO A 572 -49.35 -14.13 -14.39
CA PRO A 572 -48.88 -15.48 -14.07
C PRO A 572 -49.44 -15.91 -12.70
N VAL A 573 -49.88 -17.17 -12.61
CA VAL A 573 -50.22 -17.79 -11.31
C VAL A 573 -48.90 -18.17 -10.65
N LEU A 574 -48.43 -17.34 -9.74
CA LEU A 574 -47.27 -17.61 -8.91
C LEU A 574 -47.75 -18.36 -7.66
N ASN A 575 -47.18 -19.54 -7.37
CA ASN A 575 -47.60 -20.47 -6.31
C ASN A 575 -49.07 -20.98 -6.41
N PRO A 576 -49.37 -21.85 -7.40
CA PRO A 576 -50.65 -22.56 -7.48
C PRO A 576 -50.84 -23.65 -6.41
#